data_AF-A0A5B0DZG5-F1
#
_entry.id   AF-A0A5B0DZG5-F1
#
_cell.length_a   1.000
_cell.length_b   1.000
_cell.length_c   1.000
_cell.angle_alpha   90.00
_cell.angle_beta   90.00
_cell.angle_gamma   90.00
#
_symmetry.space_group_name_H-M   'P 1'
#
loop_
_entity.id
_entity.type
_entity.pdbx_description
1 polymer ?
#
loop_
_entity_poly.entity_id
_entity_poly.type
_entity_poly.pdbx_seq_one_letter_code
_entity_poly.pdbx_strand_id
1 'polypeptide(L)'
;MISIGTLIYSLVALAGGAWGAKIAKANVLHGVLAVLASVLIGLGLQVMAQTIIVVGVAQVVVTILVAMAFGMNFRQAVIVLVVSQALSFAVAFLINFFWGLESSLTRQPVG
;
A
#
# COMPACT_ATOMS: atom_id res chain seq x y z
N MET A 1 -12.21 -10.45 8.71
CA MET A 1 -13.08 -9.28 8.54
C MET A 1 -12.26 -8.17 7.89
N ILE A 2 -12.73 -7.56 6.79
CA ILE A 2 -12.04 -6.42 6.17
C ILE A 2 -12.25 -5.21 7.07
N SER A 3 -11.18 -4.64 7.61
CA SER A 3 -11.27 -3.46 8.48
C SER A 3 -11.35 -2.18 7.66
N ILE A 4 -11.90 -1.10 8.24
CA ILE A 4 -11.84 0.24 7.65
C ILE A 4 -10.40 0.65 7.35
N GLY A 5 -9.45 0.30 8.23
CA GLY A 5 -8.02 0.55 8.01
C GLY A 5 -7.49 -0.13 6.75
N THR A 6 -7.95 -1.35 6.46
CA THR A 6 -7.58 -2.09 5.25
C THR A 6 -8.11 -1.41 3.99
N LEU A 7 -9.33 -0.86 4.02
CA LEU A 7 -9.92 -0.09 2.91
C LEU A 7 -9.16 1.21 2.67
N ILE A 8 -8.88 1.98 3.73
CA ILE A 8 -8.11 3.23 3.65
C ILE A 8 -6.71 2.95 3.09
N TYR A 9 -6.04 1.90 3.59
CA TYR A 9 -4.74 1.46 3.10
C TYR A 9 -4.78 1.14 1.60
N SER A 10 -5.81 0.41 1.15
CA SER A 10 -5.97 0.02 -0.25
C SER A 10 -6.14 1.23 -1.17
N LEU A 11 -6.99 2.19 -0.78
CA LEU A 11 -7.23 3.41 -1.54
C LEU A 11 -5.98 4.29 -1.64
N VAL A 12 -5.24 4.41 -0.54
CA VAL A 12 -3.99 5.17 -0.48
C VAL A 12 -2.90 4.50 -1.30
N ALA A 13 -2.78 3.17 -1.23
CA ALA A 13 -1.84 2.43 -2.06
C ALA A 13 -2.14 2.66 -3.55
N LEU A 14 -3.41 2.60 -3.98
CA LEU A 14 -3.80 2.90 -5.37
C LEU A 14 -3.48 4.34 -5.79
N ALA A 15 -3.75 5.31 -4.93
CA ALA A 15 -3.38 6.72 -5.16
C ALA A 15 -1.86 6.89 -5.25
N GLY A 16 -1.10 6.17 -4.43
CA GLY A 16 0.35 6.12 -4.50
C GLY A 16 0.88 5.46 -5.76
N GLY A 17 0.19 4.43 -6.27
CA GLY A 17 0.49 3.80 -7.55
C GLY A 17 0.31 4.76 -8.73
N ALA A 18 -0.81 5.49 -8.74
CA ALA A 18 -1.09 6.53 -9.72
C ALA A 18 -0.04 7.65 -9.68
N TRP A 19 0.29 8.14 -8.48
CA TRP A 19 1.24 9.23 -8.31
C TRP A 19 2.67 8.79 -8.66
N GLY A 20 3.07 7.59 -8.23
CA GLY A 20 4.36 6.99 -8.57
C GLY A 20 4.54 6.82 -10.08
N ALA A 21 3.49 6.42 -10.80
CA ALA A 21 3.53 6.33 -12.26
C ALA A 21 3.69 7.71 -12.92
N LYS A 22 3.01 8.73 -12.40
CA LYS A 22 3.17 10.12 -12.87
C LYS A 22 4.60 10.63 -12.65
N ILE A 23 5.21 10.36 -11.49
CA ILE A 23 6.61 10.72 -11.21
C ILE A 23 7.57 9.96 -12.14
N ALA A 24 7.29 8.68 -12.41
CA ALA A 24 8.08 7.83 -13.29
C ALA A 24 7.93 8.17 -14.79
N LYS A 25 7.11 9.18 -15.15
CA LYS A 25 6.72 9.50 -16.53
C LYS A 25 6.15 8.28 -17.28
N ALA A 26 5.47 7.40 -16.55
CA ALA A 26 4.81 6.22 -17.09
C ALA A 26 3.29 6.47 -17.19
N ASN A 27 2.58 5.56 -17.87
CA ASN A 27 1.13 5.61 -17.91
C ASN A 27 0.55 5.33 -16.51
N VAL A 28 -0.27 6.26 -16.02
CA VAL A 28 -0.90 6.19 -14.69
C VAL A 28 -1.69 4.89 -14.50
N LEU A 29 -2.36 4.40 -15.54
CA LEU A 29 -3.12 3.16 -15.50
C LEU A 29 -2.25 1.95 -15.16
N HIS A 30 -1.00 1.93 -15.62
CA HIS A 30 -0.09 0.80 -15.40
C HIS A 30 0.34 0.75 -13.92
N GLY A 31 0.59 1.91 -13.31
CA GLY A 31 0.88 2.01 -11.89
C GLY A 31 -0.31 1.63 -11.02
N VAL A 32 -1.52 2.08 -11.36
CA VAL A 32 -2.74 1.71 -10.63
C VAL A 32 -3.01 0.20 -10.71
N LEU A 33 -2.92 -0.38 -11.91
CA LEU A 33 -3.15 -1.82 -12.11
C LEU A 33 -2.09 -2.67 -11.41
N ALA A 34 -0.82 -2.26 -11.42
CA ALA A 34 0.24 -2.94 -10.71
C ALA A 34 0.02 -2.97 -9.19
N VAL A 35 -0.40 -1.84 -8.60
CA VAL A 35 -0.69 -1.77 -7.17
C VAL A 35 -2.00 -2.48 -6.82
N LEU A 36 -3.02 -2.41 -7.68
CA LEU A 36 -4.26 -3.15 -7.47
C LEU A 36 -4.00 -4.67 -7.41
N ALA A 37 -3.21 -5.19 -8.35
CA ALA A 37 -2.84 -6.59 -8.38
C ALA A 37 -2.08 -7.01 -7.11
N SER A 38 -1.15 -6.17 -6.62
CA SER A 38 -0.40 -6.49 -5.40
C SER A 38 -1.28 -6.41 -4.15
N VAL A 39 -2.22 -5.48 -4.06
CA VAL A 39 -3.21 -5.43 -2.98
C VAL A 39 -4.07 -6.69 -2.96
N LEU A 40 -4.59 -7.13 -4.11
CA LEU A 40 -5.41 -8.33 -4.21
C LEU A 40 -4.64 -9.60 -3.79
N ILE A 41 -3.40 -9.75 -4.23
CA ILE A 41 -2.57 -10.91 -3.81
C ILE A 41 -2.23 -10.81 -2.32
N GLY A 42 -1.89 -9.63 -1.82
CA GLY A 42 -1.62 -9.42 -0.39
C GLY A 42 -2.82 -9.80 0.48
N LEU A 43 -4.03 -9.38 0.09
CA LEU A 43 -5.26 -9.77 0.77
C LEU A 43 -5.51 -11.27 0.70
N GLY A 44 -5.34 -11.90 -0.47
CA GLY A 44 -5.50 -13.34 -0.65
C GLY A 44 -4.56 -14.14 0.27
N LEU A 45 -3.29 -13.75 0.33
CA LEU A 45 -2.30 -14.41 1.19
C LEU A 45 -2.59 -14.21 2.69
N GLN A 46 -3.08 -13.02 3.09
CA GLN A 46 -3.52 -12.78 4.47
C GLN A 46 -4.73 -13.65 4.85
N VAL A 47 -5.70 -13.84 3.94
CA VAL A 47 -6.84 -14.74 4.17
C VAL A 47 -6.39 -16.19 4.34
N MET A 48 -5.30 -16.59 3.68
CA MET A 48 -4.66 -17.88 3.86
C MET A 48 -3.76 -17.97 5.10
N ALA A 49 -3.81 -16.98 6.01
CA ALA A 49 -3.01 -16.92 7.23
C ALA A 49 -1.49 -17.00 7.01
N GLN A 50 -1.00 -16.53 5.85
CA GLN A 50 0.43 -16.45 5.58
C GLN A 50 1.11 -15.39 6.45
N THR A 51 2.41 -15.58 6.70
CA THR A 51 3.17 -14.64 7.53
C THR A 51 3.28 -13.27 6.86
N ILE A 52 3.39 -12.21 7.68
CA ILE A 52 3.53 -10.83 7.20
C ILE A 52 4.73 -10.69 6.23
N ILE A 53 5.82 -11.42 6.49
CA ILE A 53 7.01 -11.41 5.63
C ILE A 53 6.67 -11.96 4.25
N VAL A 54 5.97 -13.10 4.17
CA VAL A 54 5.56 -13.72 2.90
C VAL A 54 4.62 -12.80 2.12
N VAL A 55 3.64 -12.19 2.80
CA VAL A 55 2.72 -11.21 2.21
C VAL A 55 3.48 -10.02 1.64
N GLY A 56 4.41 -9.44 2.40
CA GLY A 56 5.19 -8.28 1.96
C GLY A 56 6.08 -8.57 0.75
N VAL A 57 6.77 -9.72 0.76
CA VAL A 57 7.60 -10.15 -0.38
C VAL A 57 6.73 -10.36 -1.62
N ALA A 58 5.59 -11.06 -1.49
CA ALA A 58 4.68 -11.28 -2.61
C ALA A 58 4.16 -9.96 -3.19
N GLN A 59 3.80 -8.98 -2.36
CA GLN A 59 3.35 -7.67 -2.82
C GLN A 59 4.43 -6.94 -3.63
N VAL A 60 5.68 -6.96 -3.16
CA VAL A 60 6.82 -6.35 -3.89
C VAL A 60 7.01 -7.02 -5.24
N VAL A 61 7.09 -8.35 -5.26
CA VAL A 61 7.33 -9.14 -6.48
C VAL A 61 6.19 -8.93 -7.49
N VAL A 62 4.94 -9.02 -7.05
CA VAL A 62 3.76 -8.86 -7.91
C VAL A 62 3.70 -7.45 -8.49
N THR A 63 3.93 -6.41 -7.69
CA THR A 63 3.92 -5.01 -8.18
C THR A 63 4.93 -4.83 -9.32
N ILE A 64 6.15 -5.37 -9.15
CA ILE A 64 7.21 -5.28 -10.17
C ILE A 64 6.85 -6.10 -11.42
N LEU A 65 6.43 -7.36 -11.26
CA LEU A 65 6.08 -8.23 -12.37
C LEU A 65 4.92 -7.67 -13.20
N VAL A 66 3.87 -7.20 -12.55
CA VAL A 66 2.70 -6.63 -13.22
C VAL A 66 3.04 -5.32 -13.91
N ALA A 67 3.81 -4.43 -13.27
CA ALA A 67 4.27 -3.20 -13.91
C ALA A 67 5.10 -3.48 -15.17
N MET A 68 6.01 -4.45 -15.12
CA MET A 68 6.80 -4.86 -16.29
C MET A 68 5.95 -5.54 -17.37
N ALA A 69 4.96 -6.35 -17.00
CA ALA A 69 4.03 -6.99 -17.94
C ALA A 69 3.20 -5.94 -18.72
N PHE A 70 2.91 -4.80 -18.11
CA PHE A 70 2.29 -3.66 -18.78
C PHE A 70 3.27 -2.79 -19.58
N GLY A 71 4.55 -3.17 -19.66
CA GLY A 71 5.55 -2.45 -20.48
C GLY A 71 6.28 -1.32 -19.75
N MET A 72 6.20 -1.25 -18.42
CA MET A 72 7.03 -0.31 -17.65
C MET A 72 8.47 -0.81 -17.56
N ASN A 73 9.43 0.10 -17.74
CA ASN A 73 10.83 -0.21 -17.47
C ASN A 73 11.04 -0.50 -15.97
N PHE A 74 12.01 -1.34 -15.63
CA PHE A 74 12.29 -1.73 -14.24
C PHE A 74 12.43 -0.51 -13.30
N ARG A 75 13.14 0.54 -13.74
CA ARG A 75 13.28 1.79 -12.99
C ARG A 75 11.93 2.45 -12.67
N GLN A 76 10.99 2.43 -13.62
CA GLN A 76 9.66 3.03 -13.43
C GLN A 76 8.82 2.18 -12.46
N ALA A 77 8.88 0.86 -12.58
CA ALA A 77 8.21 -0.07 -11.67
C ALA A 77 8.69 0.10 -10.21
N VAL A 78 10.00 0.28 -10.01
CA VAL A 78 10.59 0.53 -8.68
C VAL A 78 10.10 1.87 -8.11
N ILE A 79 10.03 2.93 -8.92
CA ILE A 79 9.51 4.23 -8.46
C ILE A 79 8.05 4.10 -8.02
N VAL A 80 7.20 3.41 -8.80
CA VAL A 80 5.80 3.14 -8.43
C VAL A 80 5.73 2.41 -7.10
N LEU A 81 6.51 1.33 -6.94
CA LEU A 81 6.55 0.54 -5.70
C LEU A 81 6.94 1.41 -4.49
N VAL A 82 8.03 2.17 -4.59
CA VAL A 82 8.55 3.00 -3.49
C VAL A 82 7.56 4.10 -3.10
N VAL A 83 6.99 4.81 -4.07
CA VAL A 83 6.03 5.88 -3.81
C VAL A 83 4.76 5.31 -3.16
N SER A 84 4.26 4.19 -3.66
CA SER A 84 3.08 3.51 -3.10
C SER A 84 3.32 3.09 -1.65
N GLN A 85 4.47 2.46 -1.38
CA GLN A 85 4.81 2.03 -0.02
C GLN A 85 5.05 3.20 0.92
N ALA A 86 5.73 4.26 0.48
CA ALA A 86 5.98 5.44 1.31
C ALA A 86 4.66 6.10 1.75
N LEU A 87 3.70 6.23 0.84
CA LEU A 87 2.37 6.76 1.16
C LEU A 87 1.59 5.85 2.09
N SER A 88 1.62 4.55 1.83
CA SER A 88 1.00 3.55 2.69
C SER A 88 1.58 3.58 4.12
N PHE A 89 2.90 3.75 4.27
CA PHE A 89 3.53 3.92 5.59
C PHE A 89 3.15 5.24 6.26
N ALA A 90 3.12 6.35 5.51
CA ALA A 90 2.71 7.64 6.03
C ALA A 90 1.27 7.59 6.58
N VAL A 91 0.35 6.95 5.86
CA VAL A 91 -1.04 6.80 6.31
C VAL A 91 -1.16 5.81 7.47
N ALA A 92 -0.45 4.69 7.43
CA ALA A 92 -0.42 3.77 8.57
C ALA A 92 0.10 4.48 9.83
N PHE A 93 1.15 5.31 9.70
CA PHE A 93 1.65 6.13 10.79
C PHE A 93 0.60 7.12 11.29
N LEU A 94 -0.08 7.85 10.40
CA LEU A 94 -1.12 8.80 10.78
C LEU A 94 -2.29 8.11 11.50
N ILE A 95 -2.78 6.97 11.00
CA ILE A 95 -3.86 6.20 11.66
C ILE A 95 -3.45 5.81 13.07
N ASN A 96 -2.26 5.20 13.22
CA ASN A 96 -1.76 4.78 14.54
C ASN A 96 -1.49 5.98 15.47
N PHE A 97 -1.02 7.10 14.93
CA PHE A 97 -0.79 8.33 15.68
C PHE A 97 -2.10 8.92 16.21
N PHE A 98 -3.13 9.06 15.36
CA PHE A 98 -4.43 9.58 15.77
C PHE A 98 -5.14 8.65 16.76
N TRP A 99 -5.12 7.33 16.54
CA TRP A 99 -5.65 6.37 17.52
C TRP A 99 -4.89 6.42 18.85
N GLY A 100 -3.56 6.57 18.82
CA GLY A 100 -2.75 6.75 20.02
C GLY A 100 -3.10 8.04 20.77
N LEU A 101 -3.28 9.15 20.05
CA LEU A 101 -3.69 10.44 20.60
C LEU A 101 -5.10 10.38 21.21
N GLU A 102 -6.06 9.81 20.50
CA GLU A 102 -7.43 9.64 20.95
C GLU A 102 -7.48 8.79 22.24
N SER A 103 -6.76 7.67 22.29
CA SER A 103 -6.66 6.85 23.50
C SER A 103 -5.96 7.55 24.67
N SER A 104 -5.06 8.51 24.39
CA SER A 104 -4.39 9.30 25.42
C SER A 104 -5.24 10.45 25.95
N LEU A 105 -6.04 11.08 25.08
CA LEU A 105 -6.95 12.18 25.41
C LEU A 105 -8.19 11.69 26.17
N THR A 106 -8.70 10.50 25.85
CA THR A 106 -9.83 9.85 26.54
C THR A 106 -9.43 9.24 27.89
N ARG A 107 -8.13 8.99 28.10
CA ARG A 107 -7.54 8.57 29.40
C ARG A 107 -7.12 9.76 30.27
N GLN A 108 -7.77 10.91 30.16
CA GLN A 108 -7.62 11.94 31.19
C GLN A 108 -7.96 11.31 32.56
N PRO A 109 -7.08 11.45 33.57
CA PRO A 109 -7.41 11.01 34.91
C PRO A 109 -8.63 11.80 35.35
N VAL A 110 -9.70 11.10 35.72
CA VAL A 110 -10.74 11.64 36.59
C VAL A 110 -10.04 11.94 37.91
N GLY A 111 -9.56 13.17 38.06
CA GLY A 111 -8.97 13.74 39.27
C GLY A 111 -9.79 14.93 39.69
#